data_AF-A0A660PLP4-F1
#
_entry.id   AF-A0A660PLP4-F1
#
_cell.length_a   1.000
_cell.length_b   1.000
_cell.length_c   1.000
_cell.angle_alpha   90.00
_cell.angle_beta   90.00
_cell.angle_gamma   90.00
#
_symmetry.space_group_name_H-M   'P 1'
#
loop_
_entity.id
_entity.type
_entity.pdbx_description
1 polymer ?
#
loop_
_entity_poly.entity_id
_entity_poly.type
_entity_poly.pdbx_seq_one_letter_code
_entity_poly.pdbx_strand_id
1 'polypeptide(L)'
;MTNINQHSTLVIIPAYNAGDYLEELINRVKKYVCEENLLFVNDGSTDNTLEILKKHKVKYINFEQNQGKGAGLMAGFRYAINNNYRSVLTLDSDLQHLPEEIPKFFALENGKRFILGVRNIDLKTMPISRFCSNNMTSIIISIFST
;
A
#
# COMPACT_ATOMS: atom_id res chain seq x y z
N MET A 1 -26.70 8.49 1.57
CA MET A 1 -25.68 7.69 2.28
C MET A 1 -25.34 6.50 1.40
N THR A 2 -24.27 6.62 0.62
CA THR A 2 -23.83 5.58 -0.32
C THR A 2 -23.25 4.42 0.48
N ASN A 3 -23.93 3.27 0.46
CA ASN A 3 -23.34 1.99 0.86
C ASN A 3 -22.15 1.72 -0.04
N ILE A 4 -20.96 2.07 0.43
CA ILE A 4 -19.70 1.68 -0.19
C ILE A 4 -19.67 0.16 -0.10
N ASN A 5 -19.71 -0.50 -1.24
CA ASN A 5 -19.70 -1.96 -1.33
C ASN A 5 -18.27 -2.44 -1.01
N GLN A 6 -17.88 -2.38 0.27
CA GLN A 6 -16.57 -2.83 0.76
C GLN A 6 -16.33 -4.32 0.46
N HIS A 7 -17.36 -5.08 0.13
CA HIS A 7 -17.37 -6.52 -0.07
C HIS A 7 -16.51 -7.07 -1.22
N SER A 8 -15.83 -6.24 -2.02
CA SER A 8 -15.07 -6.75 -3.18
C SER A 8 -13.67 -6.21 -3.38
N THR A 9 -13.15 -5.38 -2.46
CA THR A 9 -11.86 -4.71 -2.63
C THR A 9 -10.85 -5.18 -1.60
N LEU A 10 -9.79 -5.86 -2.02
CA LEU A 10 -8.71 -6.30 -1.13
C LEU A 10 -7.69 -5.18 -0.92
N VAL A 11 -7.41 -4.82 0.32
CA VAL A 11 -6.31 -3.94 0.71
C VAL A 11 -5.06 -4.77 0.97
N ILE A 12 -4.02 -4.57 0.18
CA ILE A 12 -2.75 -5.28 0.24
C ILE A 12 -1.69 -4.36 0.84
N ILE A 13 -1.06 -4.81 1.92
CA ILE A 13 -0.01 -4.07 2.64
C ILE A 13 1.28 -4.91 2.64
N PRO A 14 2.23 -4.66 1.73
CA PRO A 14 3.56 -5.26 1.82
C PRO A 14 4.31 -4.67 3.02
N ALA A 15 4.95 -5.52 3.80
CA ALA A 15 5.70 -5.15 4.99
C ALA A 15 7.05 -5.86 5.01
N TYR A 16 8.12 -5.10 5.24
CA TYR A 16 9.46 -5.61 5.49
C TYR A 16 10.12 -4.78 6.59
N ASN A 17 10.49 -5.43 7.69
CA ASN A 17 11.03 -4.80 8.89
C ASN A 17 10.19 -3.59 9.34
N ALA A 18 8.90 -3.83 9.53
CA ALA A 18 7.88 -2.84 9.87
C ALA A 18 7.54 -2.78 11.36
N GLY A 19 8.33 -3.46 12.22
CA GLY A 19 8.02 -3.69 13.62
C GLY A 19 7.61 -2.43 14.40
N ASP A 20 8.34 -1.34 14.20
CA ASP A 20 8.18 -0.09 14.95
C ASP A 20 6.83 0.60 14.75
N TYR A 21 6.19 0.39 13.60
CA TYR A 21 5.00 1.14 13.19
C TYR A 21 3.81 0.26 12.78
N LEU A 22 4.01 -1.04 12.63
CA LEU A 22 2.99 -1.97 12.14
C LEU A 22 1.78 -2.08 13.07
N GLU A 23 1.99 -2.06 14.39
CA GLU A 23 0.88 -2.11 15.36
C GLU A 23 -0.03 -0.88 15.23
N GLU A 24 0.55 0.32 15.07
CA GLU A 24 -0.23 1.53 14.79
C GLU A 24 -0.97 1.42 13.45
N LEU A 25 -0.27 0.99 12.40
CA LEU A 25 -0.85 0.84 11.07
C LEU A 25 -2.07 -0.08 11.09
N ILE A 26 -1.96 -1.26 11.71
CA ILE A 26 -3.07 -2.22 11.83
C ILE A 26 -4.26 -1.56 12.52
N ASN A 27 -4.03 -0.88 13.65
CA ASN A 27 -5.09 -0.23 14.41
C ASN A 27 -5.77 0.91 13.63
N ARG A 28 -5.05 1.60 12.75
CA ARG A 28 -5.60 2.66 11.89
C ARG A 28 -6.37 2.08 10.70
N VAL A 29 -5.81 1.09 10.00
CA VAL A 29 -6.43 0.49 8.82
C VAL A 29 -7.72 -0.25 9.17
N LYS A 30 -7.76 -0.98 10.29
CA LYS A 30 -8.96 -1.70 10.75
C LYS A 30 -10.18 -0.81 11.00
N LYS A 31 -10.01 0.51 11.14
CA LYS A 31 -11.13 1.47 11.25
C LYS A 31 -11.87 1.67 9.92
N TYR A 32 -11.23 1.36 8.80
CA TYR A 32 -11.72 1.67 7.46
C TYR A 32 -11.90 0.42 6.59
N VAL A 33 -11.28 -0.70 6.96
CA VAL A 33 -11.25 -1.94 6.17
C VAL A 33 -11.64 -3.11 7.05
N CYS A 34 -12.63 -3.88 6.62
CA CYS A 34 -13.03 -5.12 7.28
C CYS A 34 -11.90 -6.15 7.25
N GLU A 35 -11.81 -7.00 8.28
CA GLU A 35 -10.70 -7.96 8.44
C GLU A 35 -10.61 -8.95 7.27
N GLU A 36 -11.74 -9.30 6.65
CA GLU A 36 -11.76 -10.16 5.50
C GLU A 36 -11.05 -9.57 4.28
N ASN A 37 -11.07 -8.24 4.14
CA ASN A 37 -10.58 -7.50 2.99
C ASN A 37 -9.16 -6.94 3.21
N LEU A 38 -8.51 -7.30 4.31
CA LEU A 38 -7.19 -6.80 4.67
C LEU A 38 -6.16 -7.92 4.60
N LEU A 39 -5.13 -7.74 3.77
CA LEU A 39 -4.04 -8.71 3.61
C LEU A 39 -2.68 -8.03 3.80
N PHE A 40 -1.91 -8.50 4.77
CA PHE A 40 -0.50 -8.15 4.91
C PHE A 40 0.38 -9.14 4.15
N VAL A 41 1.50 -8.68 3.60
CA VAL A 41 2.50 -9.56 2.99
C VAL A 41 3.84 -9.28 3.66
N ASN A 42 4.23 -10.17 4.59
CA ASN A 42 5.53 -10.11 5.26
C ASN A 42 6.62 -10.64 4.32
N ASP A 43 7.46 -9.75 3.81
CA ASP A 43 8.53 -10.03 2.85
C ASP A 43 9.81 -10.52 3.57
N GLY A 44 9.67 -11.55 4.41
CA GLY A 44 10.81 -12.17 5.11
C GLY A 44 11.51 -11.26 6.10
N SER A 45 10.73 -10.48 6.88
CA SER A 45 11.28 -9.60 7.92
C SER A 45 12.07 -10.36 8.98
N THR A 46 13.13 -9.72 9.48
CA THR A 46 14.02 -10.25 10.53
C THR A 46 13.76 -9.65 11.91
N ASP A 47 12.84 -8.69 12.00
CA ASP A 47 12.38 -8.08 13.25
C ASP A 47 11.09 -8.73 13.77
N ASN A 48 10.39 -8.07 14.70
CA ASN A 48 9.14 -8.56 15.28
C ASN A 48 7.89 -8.38 14.39
N THR A 49 8.03 -8.00 13.11
CA THR A 49 6.91 -7.82 12.16
C THR A 49 5.95 -9.01 12.14
N LEU A 50 6.47 -10.24 12.01
CA LEU A 50 5.64 -11.44 11.96
C LEU A 50 4.92 -11.70 13.29
N GLU A 51 5.56 -11.41 14.41
CA GLU A 51 4.98 -11.57 15.74
C GLU A 51 3.80 -10.63 15.93
N ILE A 52 3.93 -9.37 15.50
CA ILE A 52 2.85 -8.37 15.52
C ILE A 52 1.67 -8.85 14.65
N LEU A 53 1.92 -9.33 13.42
CA LEU A 53 0.84 -9.85 12.56
C LEU A 53 0.08 -11.00 13.23
N LYS A 54 0.79 -11.95 13.86
CA LYS A 54 0.20 -13.07 14.61
C LYS A 54 -0.60 -12.58 15.82
N LYS A 55 -0.04 -11.65 16.61
CA LYS A 55 -0.67 -11.04 17.79
C LYS A 55 -2.02 -10.40 17.44
N HIS A 56 -2.07 -9.66 16.33
CA HIS A 56 -3.28 -8.96 15.87
C HIS A 56 -4.27 -9.84 15.11
N LYS A 57 -3.94 -11.12 14.88
CA LYS A 57 -4.76 -12.11 14.16
C LYS A 57 -5.25 -11.61 12.80
N VAL A 58 -4.42 -10.82 12.10
CA VAL A 58 -4.71 -10.34 10.74
C VAL A 58 -4.36 -11.40 9.71
N LYS A 59 -4.98 -11.35 8.52
CA LYS A 59 -4.56 -12.21 7.41
C LYS A 59 -3.20 -11.76 6.89
N TYR A 60 -2.31 -12.72 6.67
CA TYR A 60 -1.00 -12.43 6.09
C TYR A 60 -0.49 -13.54 5.18
N ILE A 61 0.38 -13.18 4.24
CA ILE A 61 1.30 -14.08 3.55
C ILE A 61 2.69 -13.85 4.14
N ASN A 62 3.42 -14.92 4.43
CA ASN A 62 4.78 -14.84 4.96
C ASN A 62 5.77 -15.45 3.97
N PHE A 63 6.83 -14.71 3.65
CA PHE A 63 7.99 -15.26 2.96
C PHE A 63 9.08 -15.64 3.96
N GLU A 64 9.85 -16.67 3.64
CA GLU A 64 10.98 -17.13 4.47
C GLU A 64 12.19 -16.17 4.38
N GLN A 65 12.32 -15.46 3.26
CA GLN A 65 13.38 -14.49 3.01
C GLN A 65 12.84 -13.32 2.19
N ASN A 66 13.53 -12.17 2.26
CA ASN A 66 13.20 -11.00 1.47
C ASN A 66 13.31 -11.31 -0.03
N GLN A 67 12.23 -11.05 -0.76
CA GLN A 67 12.11 -11.19 -2.22
C GLN A 67 11.79 -9.84 -2.90
N GLY A 68 11.67 -8.77 -2.11
CA GLY A 68 11.38 -7.43 -2.55
C GLY A 68 9.87 -7.13 -2.62
N LYS A 69 9.54 -5.84 -2.49
CA LYS A 69 8.16 -5.32 -2.51
C LYS A 69 7.33 -5.82 -3.70
N GLY A 70 7.94 -5.93 -4.89
CA GLY A 70 7.27 -6.42 -6.09
C GLY A 70 6.78 -7.86 -5.95
N ALA A 71 7.58 -8.74 -5.34
CA ALA A 71 7.18 -10.13 -5.06
C ALA A 71 6.02 -10.15 -4.04
N GLY A 72 6.08 -9.29 -3.02
CA GLY A 72 5.01 -9.15 -2.04
C GLY A 72 3.68 -8.70 -2.68
N LEU A 73 3.73 -7.68 -3.55
CA LEU A 73 2.55 -7.23 -4.31
C LEU A 73 2.01 -8.31 -5.24
N MET A 74 2.88 -9.04 -5.95
CA MET A 74 2.46 -10.15 -6.81
C MET A 74 1.76 -11.27 -6.03
N ALA A 75 2.26 -11.60 -4.84
CA ALA A 75 1.61 -12.57 -3.96
C ALA A 75 0.23 -12.06 -3.51
N GLY A 76 0.12 -10.79 -3.14
CA GLY A 76 -1.16 -10.16 -2.81
C GLY A 76 -2.16 -10.18 -3.97
N PHE A 77 -1.74 -9.86 -5.19
CA PHE A 77 -2.62 -9.90 -6.37
C PHE A 77 -3.06 -11.33 -6.72
N ARG A 78 -2.16 -12.32 -6.61
CA ARG A 78 -2.52 -13.74 -6.78
C ARG A 78 -3.55 -14.17 -5.75
N TYR A 79 -3.39 -13.76 -4.48
CA TYR A 79 -4.38 -14.00 -3.45
C TYR A 79 -5.72 -13.35 -3.80
N ALA A 80 -5.71 -12.11 -4.27
CA ALA A 80 -6.93 -11.39 -4.68
C ALA A 80 -7.70 -12.16 -5.76
N ILE A 81 -7.00 -12.62 -6.81
CA ILE A 81 -7.56 -13.39 -7.91
C ILE A 81 -8.13 -14.73 -7.42
N ASN A 82 -7.35 -15.47 -6.63
CA ASN A 82 -7.76 -16.80 -6.15
C ASN A 82 -8.96 -16.76 -5.20
N ASN A 83 -9.22 -15.61 -4.57
CA ASN A 83 -10.32 -15.39 -3.64
C ASN A 83 -11.45 -14.53 -4.23
N ASN A 84 -11.47 -14.32 -5.55
CA ASN A 84 -12.53 -13.61 -6.28
C ASN A 84 -12.78 -12.16 -5.83
N TYR A 85 -11.73 -11.44 -5.40
CA TYR A 85 -11.83 -9.99 -5.20
C TYR A 85 -11.95 -9.29 -6.55
N ARG A 86 -12.80 -8.26 -6.61
CA ARG A 86 -13.06 -7.47 -7.82
C ARG A 86 -11.96 -6.44 -8.08
N SER A 87 -11.41 -5.87 -7.02
CA SER A 87 -10.42 -4.81 -7.09
C SER A 87 -9.40 -4.93 -5.95
N VAL A 88 -8.28 -4.22 -6.11
CA VAL A 88 -7.20 -4.18 -5.14
C VAL A 88 -6.84 -2.73 -4.84
N LEU A 89 -6.53 -2.46 -3.59
CA LEU A 89 -5.92 -1.22 -3.14
C LEU A 89 -4.60 -1.57 -2.46
N THR A 90 -3.52 -0.91 -2.86
CA THR A 90 -2.20 -1.12 -2.26
C THR A 90 -1.89 0.03 -1.32
N LEU A 91 -1.37 -0.27 -0.13
CA LEU A 91 -0.94 0.71 0.86
C LEU A 91 0.41 0.28 1.43
N ASP A 92 1.37 1.20 1.54
CA ASP A 92 2.68 0.88 2.11
C ASP A 92 2.64 0.81 3.64
N SER A 93 3.58 0.07 4.23
CA SER A 93 3.61 -0.13 5.67
C SER A 93 4.15 1.06 6.46
N ASP A 94 4.87 1.99 5.84
CA ASP A 94 5.72 3.02 6.50
C ASP A 94 5.00 4.24 7.10
N LEU A 95 3.66 4.19 7.22
CA LEU A 95 2.79 5.29 7.68
C LEU A 95 2.89 6.60 6.87
N GLN A 96 3.67 6.68 5.78
CA GLN A 96 3.72 7.87 4.92
C GLN A 96 2.41 8.05 4.14
N HIS A 97 1.75 6.94 3.85
CA HIS A 97 0.40 6.92 3.31
C HIS A 97 -0.61 6.78 4.44
N LEU A 98 -1.51 7.76 4.54
CA LEU A 98 -2.51 7.84 5.59
C LEU A 98 -3.63 6.82 5.33
N PRO A 99 -3.85 5.81 6.21
CA PRO A 99 -4.99 4.90 6.10
C PRO A 99 -6.35 5.60 6.03
N GLU A 100 -6.42 6.83 6.58
CA GLU A 100 -7.60 7.69 6.56
C GLU A 100 -8.03 8.09 5.14
N GLU A 101 -7.18 7.92 4.13
CA GLU A 101 -7.52 8.19 2.74
C GLU A 101 -8.16 7.00 2.01
N ILE A 102 -8.10 5.80 2.58
CA ILE A 102 -8.71 4.58 1.99
C ILE A 102 -10.19 4.80 1.59
N PRO A 103 -11.06 5.44 2.42
CA PRO A 103 -12.44 5.70 2.03
C PRO A 103 -12.58 6.55 0.74
N LYS A 104 -11.62 7.43 0.44
CA LYS A 104 -11.63 8.23 -0.79
C LYS A 104 -11.45 7.33 -2.02
N PHE A 105 -10.58 6.33 -1.94
CA PHE A 105 -10.38 5.36 -3.02
C PHE A 105 -11.63 4.52 -3.25
N PHE A 106 -12.27 4.03 -2.18
CA PHE A 106 -13.51 3.27 -2.31
C PHE A 106 -14.64 4.10 -2.92
N ALA A 107 -14.75 5.38 -2.58
CA ALA A 107 -15.73 6.28 -3.19
C ALA A 107 -15.47 6.53 -4.70
N LEU A 108 -14.22 6.41 -5.15
CA LEU A 108 -13.81 6.61 -6.54
C LEU A 108 -13.89 5.34 -7.40
N GLU A 109 -14.03 4.15 -6.80
CA GLU A 109 -13.93 2.86 -7.48
C GLU A 109 -14.86 2.74 -8.70
N ASN A 110 -16.08 3.32 -8.66
CA ASN A 110 -17.15 3.37 -9.67
C ASN A 110 -16.74 3.07 -11.14
N GLY A 111 -16.41 1.81 -11.45
CA GLY A 111 -16.01 1.34 -12.78
C GLY A 111 -14.65 1.86 -13.30
N LYS A 112 -13.87 2.57 -12.48
CA LYS A 112 -12.55 3.05 -12.88
C LYS A 112 -11.56 1.88 -12.94
N ARG A 113 -10.71 1.88 -13.97
CA ARG A 113 -9.72 0.80 -14.18
C ARG A 113 -8.46 0.97 -13.33
N PHE A 114 -8.14 2.21 -12.99
CA PHE A 114 -6.96 2.56 -12.22
C PHE A 114 -7.19 3.88 -11.48
N ILE A 115 -6.77 3.95 -10.22
CA ILE A 115 -6.88 5.14 -9.36
C ILE A 115 -5.52 5.32 -8.72
N LEU A 116 -4.93 6.52 -8.87
CA LEU A 116 -3.63 6.84 -8.31
C LEU A 116 -3.77 7.92 -7.24
N GLY A 117 -3.24 7.65 -6.05
CA GLY A 117 -3.03 8.67 -5.03
C GLY A 117 -1.81 9.51 -5.41
N VAL A 118 -2.03 10.78 -5.74
CA VAL A 118 -0.95 11.73 -6.01
C VAL A 118 -0.81 12.67 -4.82
N ARG A 119 0.44 12.91 -4.38
CA ARG A 119 0.71 13.95 -3.39
C ARG A 119 0.43 15.30 -4.04
N ASN A 120 -0.26 16.19 -3.32
CA ASN A 120 -0.31 17.60 -3.71
C ASN A 120 1.10 18.19 -3.55
N ILE A 121 1.85 18.23 -4.64
CA ILE A 121 3.09 18.99 -4.71
C ILE A 121 2.65 20.45 -4.80
N ASP A 122 2.57 21.13 -3.66
CA ASP A 122 2.33 22.56 -3.65
C ASP A 122 3.59 23.27 -4.18
N LEU A 123 3.58 23.53 -5.48
CA LEU A 123 4.69 24.18 -6.22
C LEU A 123 5.07 25.55 -5.63
N LYS A 124 4.23 26.14 -4.77
CA LYS A 124 4.50 27.43 -4.11
C LYS A 124 5.50 27.36 -2.96
N THR A 125 5.73 26.18 -2.37
CA THR A 125 6.63 26.02 -1.21
C THR A 125 7.94 25.29 -1.53
N MET A 126 8.13 24.85 -2.78
CA MET A 126 9.32 24.11 -3.18
C MET A 126 10.49 25.06 -3.50
N PRO A 127 11.64 24.96 -2.81
CA PRO A 127 12.83 25.74 -3.15
C PRO A 127 13.23 25.49 -4.61
N ILE A 128 13.57 26.55 -5.35
CA ILE A 128 13.90 26.50 -6.78
C ILE A 128 15.01 25.47 -7.07
N SER A 129 15.94 25.28 -6.14
CA SER A 129 16.99 24.27 -6.20
C SER A 129 16.48 22.83 -6.32
N ARG A 130 15.38 22.48 -5.64
CA ARG A 130 14.74 21.15 -5.74
C ARG A 130 14.00 20.97 -7.07
N PHE A 131 13.45 22.04 -7.65
CA PHE A 131 12.77 21.98 -8.96
C PHE A 131 13.76 21.69 -10.09
N CYS A 132 14.90 22.39 -10.11
CA CYS A 132 15.93 22.18 -11.12
C CYS A 132 16.57 20.79 -10.98
N SER A 133 16.86 20.34 -9.76
CA SER A 133 17.45 19.00 -9.56
C SER A 133 16.52 17.88 -10.03
N ASN A 134 15.23 17.92 -9.70
CA ASN A 134 14.29 16.88 -10.11
C ASN A 134 14.08 16.83 -11.63
N ASN A 135 14.05 17.99 -12.29
CA ASN A 135 13.90 18.05 -13.75
C ASN A 135 15.18 17.59 -14.48
N MET A 136 16.36 17.99 -14.02
CA MET A 136 17.62 17.57 -14.65
C MET A 136 17.85 16.06 -14.53
N THR A 137 17.62 15.49 -13.35
CA THR A 137 17.77 14.04 -13.16
C THR A 137 16.78 13.26 -14.01
N SER A 138 15.53 13.73 -14.14
CA SER A 138 14.51 13.08 -14.97
C SER A 138 14.86 13.12 -16.47
N ILE A 139 15.40 14.25 -16.96
CA ILE A 139 15.84 14.39 -18.37
C ILE A 139 17.05 13.50 -18.65
N ILE A 140 18.04 13.48 -17.76
CA ILE A 140 19.23 12.63 -17.90
C ILE A 140 18.82 11.16 -17.94
N ILE A 141 18.01 10.70 -16.99
CA ILE A 141 17.52 9.31 -16.98
C ILE A 141 16.74 9.01 -18.26
N SER A 142 15.87 9.91 -18.74
CA SER A 142 15.10 9.72 -19.97
C SER A 142 15.97 9.64 -21.23
N ILE A 143 17.09 10.36 -21.29
CA ILE A 143 18.03 10.33 -22.43
C ILE A 143 18.86 9.05 -22.42
N PHE A 144 19.21 8.52 -21.25
CA PHE A 144 19.99 7.28 -21.11
C PHE A 144 19.15 5.99 -21.09
N SER A 145 17.81 6.10 -21.06
CA SER A 145 16.88 4.96 -21.08
C SER A 145 16.13 4.77 -22.41
N THR A 146 16.56 5.49 -23.46
CA THR A 146 16.17 5.27 -24.86
C THR A 146 17.34 4.62 -25.60
#